data_AF-A0A9D1JFR5-F1
#
_entry.id   AF-A0A9D1JFR5-F1
#
_cell.length_a   1.000
_cell.length_b   1.000
_cell.length_c   1.000
_cell.angle_alpha   90.00
_cell.angle_beta   90.00
_cell.angle_gamma   90.00
#
_symmetry.space_group_name_H-M   'P 1'
#
loop_
_entity.id
_entity.type
_entity.pdbx_description
1 polymer ?
#
loop_
_entity_poly.entity_id
_entity_poly.type
_entity_poly.pdbx_seq_one_letter_code
_entity_poly.pdbx_strand_id
1 'polypeptide(L)'
;ERMYEYAEGELLSQFSIDTDNQAYLGFWHNYGDFPSEEDFSFTWVEGKWEYQEVGMRSRKNFILRFTPTDTGMTIQVTCADGNYFDWKSAQPAAQWSNLEYQRVQ
;
A
#
# COMPACT_ATOMS: atom_id res chain seq x y z
N GLU A 1 -1.48 4.85 17.34
CA GLU A 1 -1.33 4.76 15.88
C GLU A 1 -0.23 3.75 15.56
N ARG A 2 -0.39 2.98 14.49
CA ARG A 2 0.64 2.07 13.97
C ARG A 2 1.02 2.59 12.59
N MET A 3 2.30 2.75 12.30
CA MET A 3 2.75 3.26 11.02
C MET A 3 3.91 2.40 10.49
N TYR A 4 3.90 2.18 9.18
CA TYR A 4 4.88 1.39 8.46
C TYR A 4 5.22 2.10 7.15
N GLU A 5 6.49 2.09 6.78
CA GLU A 5 6.97 2.81 5.61
C GLU A 5 7.92 1.98 4.75
N TYR A 6 7.76 2.14 3.44
CA TYR A 6 8.76 1.82 2.44
C TYR A 6 9.24 3.12 1.80
N ALA A 7 10.56 3.34 1.77
CA ALA A 7 11.16 4.47 1.09
C ALA A 7 12.37 4.02 0.25
N GLU A 8 12.43 4.49 -1.00
CA GLU A 8 13.55 4.24 -1.91
C GLU A 8 13.77 5.48 -2.79
N GLY A 9 14.76 6.31 -2.43
CA GLY A 9 14.95 7.62 -3.08
C GLY A 9 13.76 8.54 -2.82
N GLU A 10 13.12 9.02 -3.88
CA GLU A 10 11.91 9.87 -3.81
C GLU A 10 10.61 9.04 -3.72
N LEU A 11 10.70 7.72 -3.85
CA LEU A 11 9.54 6.83 -3.74
C LEU A 11 9.18 6.66 -2.27
N LEU A 12 7.91 6.90 -1.94
CA LEU A 12 7.36 6.64 -0.63
C LEU A 12 6.10 5.79 -0.76
N SER A 13 5.98 4.79 0.11
CA SER A 13 4.70 4.20 0.44
C SER A 13 4.55 4.09 1.94
N GLN A 14 3.39 4.50 2.45
CA GLN A 14 3.09 4.54 3.87
C GLN A 14 1.80 3.80 4.15
N PHE A 15 1.84 2.95 5.17
CA PHE A 15 0.68 2.28 5.74
C PHE A 15 0.48 2.73 7.18
N SER A 16 -0.68 3.29 7.50
CA SER A 16 -1.03 3.70 8.86
C SER A 16 -2.34 3.06 9.31
N ILE A 17 -2.44 2.83 10.63
CA ILE A 17 -3.66 2.40 11.31
C ILE A 17 -3.84 3.29 12.54
N ASP A 18 -4.93 4.03 12.59
CA ASP A 18 -5.24 4.92 13.71
C ASP A 18 -5.81 4.16 14.93
N THR A 19 -6.25 4.90 15.95
CA THR A 19 -6.82 4.33 17.18
C THR A 19 -8.21 3.73 16.99
N ASP A 20 -8.93 4.11 15.94
CA ASP A 20 -10.27 3.61 15.61
C ASP A 20 -10.21 2.43 14.62
N ASN A 21 -9.00 1.94 14.34
CA ASN A 21 -8.70 0.93 13.32
C ASN A 21 -9.03 1.38 11.90
N GLN A 22 -9.08 2.68 11.63
CA GLN A 22 -9.09 3.14 10.25
C GLN A 22 -7.67 3.02 9.69
N ALA A 23 -7.54 2.33 8.57
CA ALA A 23 -6.28 2.13 7.88
C ALA A 23 -6.20 2.96 6.61
N TYR A 24 -5.00 3.41 6.30
CA TYR A 24 -4.67 4.09 5.05
C TYR A 24 -3.38 3.51 4.48
N LEU A 25 -3.37 3.24 3.17
CA LEU A 25 -2.20 2.84 2.41
C LEU A 25 -2.07 3.77 1.20
N GLY A 26 -0.93 4.44 1.05
CA GLY A 26 -0.68 5.33 -0.09
C GLY A 26 0.67 5.11 -0.77
N PHE A 27 0.76 5.51 -2.03
CA PHE A 27 1.95 5.39 -2.89
C PHE A 27 2.23 6.74 -3.57
N TRP A 28 3.48 7.21 -3.52
CA TRP A 28 3.88 8.50 -4.09
C TRP A 28 5.24 8.43 -4.78
N HIS A 29 5.33 9.06 -5.94
CA HIS A 29 6.58 9.55 -6.50
C HIS A 29 6.75 10.98 -6.01
N ASN A 30 7.75 11.20 -5.16
CA ASN A 30 8.08 12.49 -4.56
C ASN A 30 6.98 13.05 -3.64
N TYR A 31 6.93 12.50 -2.42
CA TYR A 31 5.93 12.83 -1.40
C TYR A 31 5.93 14.31 -1.04
N GLY A 32 4.75 14.95 -1.11
CA GLY A 32 4.56 16.37 -0.81
C GLY A 32 4.46 17.27 -2.04
N ASP A 33 5.04 16.85 -3.17
CA ASP A 33 5.01 17.60 -4.43
C ASP A 33 3.84 17.20 -5.33
N PHE A 34 3.39 15.93 -5.24
CA PHE A 34 2.32 15.36 -6.07
C PHE A 34 1.29 14.57 -5.25
N PRO A 35 0.04 14.44 -5.75
CA PRO A 35 -0.93 13.51 -5.17
C PRO A 35 -0.41 12.06 -5.24
N SER A 36 -1.00 11.18 -4.43
CA SER A 36 -0.72 9.73 -4.50
C SER A 36 -1.03 9.19 -5.89
N GLU A 37 -0.19 8.26 -6.36
CA GLU A 37 -0.42 7.47 -7.57
C GLU A 37 -1.59 6.51 -7.38
N GLU A 38 -1.68 5.92 -6.18
CA GLU A 38 -2.84 5.19 -5.72
C GLU A 38 -2.91 5.25 -4.19
N ASP A 39 -4.11 5.15 -3.65
CA ASP A 39 -4.33 4.99 -2.23
C ASP A 39 -5.62 4.23 -1.88
N PHE A 40 -5.64 3.74 -0.65
CA PHE A 40 -6.67 2.88 -0.10
C PHE A 40 -7.02 3.31 1.32
N SER A 41 -8.31 3.29 1.65
CA SER A 41 -8.79 3.55 3.00
C SER A 41 -9.84 2.52 3.39
N PHE A 42 -9.61 1.80 4.49
CA PHE A 42 -10.43 0.67 4.90
C PHE A 42 -10.33 0.44 6.40
N THR A 43 -11.29 -0.29 6.97
CA THR A 43 -11.22 -0.66 8.40
C THR A 43 -10.31 -1.86 8.59
N TRP A 44 -9.26 -1.69 9.39
CA TRP A 44 -8.38 -2.76 9.82
C TRP A 44 -9.07 -3.69 10.80
N VAL A 45 -8.97 -4.99 10.54
CA VAL A 45 -9.45 -6.03 11.46
C VAL A 45 -8.25 -6.88 11.86
N GLU A 46 -7.98 -6.92 13.16
CA GLU A 46 -6.85 -7.69 13.69
C GLU A 46 -6.99 -9.19 13.32
N GLY A 47 -5.91 -9.77 12.79
CA GLY A 47 -5.91 -11.15 12.28
C GLY A 47 -6.47 -11.33 10.86
N LYS A 48 -7.04 -10.29 10.24
CA LYS A 48 -7.38 -10.28 8.81
C LYS A 48 -6.21 -9.68 8.02
N TRP A 49 -5.64 -10.49 7.13
CA TRP A 49 -4.41 -10.18 6.41
C TRP A 49 -4.62 -9.97 4.90
N GLU A 50 -5.85 -10.13 4.41
CA GLU A 50 -6.21 -9.92 3.00
C GLU A 50 -7.47 -9.05 2.91
N TYR A 51 -7.43 -8.04 2.05
CA TYR A 51 -8.51 -7.09 1.82
C TYR A 51 -8.77 -6.95 0.32
N GLN A 52 -10.02 -6.74 -0.05
CA GLN A 52 -10.43 -6.36 -1.41
C GLN A 52 -10.94 -4.94 -1.35
N GLU A 53 -10.21 -4.02 -1.98
CA GLU A 53 -10.47 -2.58 -1.87
C GLU A 53 -10.54 -1.93 -3.24
N VAL A 54 -11.25 -0.80 -3.33
CA VAL A 54 -11.29 0.02 -4.54
C VAL A 54 -10.28 1.15 -4.40
N GLY A 55 -9.30 1.21 -5.31
CA GLY A 55 -8.32 2.30 -5.34
C GLY A 55 -9.01 3.65 -5.51
N MET A 56 -8.67 4.64 -4.68
CA MET A 56 -9.40 5.91 -4.69
C MET A 56 -9.02 6.77 -5.90
N ARG A 57 -7.84 6.56 -6.50
CA ARG A 57 -7.38 7.25 -7.72
C ARG A 57 -7.91 6.57 -8.97
N SER A 58 -7.60 5.28 -9.15
CA SER A 58 -7.94 4.57 -10.39
C SER A 58 -9.40 4.08 -10.46
N ARG A 59 -10.08 3.98 -9.30
CA ARG A 59 -11.43 3.38 -9.16
C ARG A 59 -11.51 1.90 -9.55
N LYS A 60 -10.39 1.20 -9.47
CA LYS A 60 -10.28 -0.22 -9.80
C LYS A 60 -10.22 -1.10 -8.57
N ASN A 61 -10.47 -2.39 -8.73
CA ASN A 61 -10.45 -3.36 -7.65
C ASN A 61 -9.02 -3.86 -7.38
N PHE A 62 -8.61 -3.88 -6.13
CA PHE A 62 -7.31 -4.38 -5.69
C PHE A 62 -7.46 -5.41 -4.57
N ILE A 63 -6.48 -6.31 -4.51
CA ILE A 63 -6.26 -7.23 -3.40
C ILE A 63 -5.02 -6.72 -2.67
N LEU A 64 -5.20 -6.39 -1.39
CA LEU A 64 -4.14 -5.99 -0.48
C LEU A 64 -3.82 -7.16 0.45
N ARG A 65 -2.56 -7.59 0.51
CA ARG A 65 -2.09 -8.66 1.40
C ARG A 65 -1.01 -8.14 2.33
N PHE A 66 -1.14 -8.49 3.60
CA PHE A 66 -0.30 -8.02 4.68
C PHE A 66 0.35 -9.23 5.36
N THR A 67 1.67 -9.29 5.37
CA THR A 67 2.42 -10.38 6.02
C THR A 67 3.34 -9.78 7.07
N PRO A 68 3.06 -9.96 8.38
CA PRO A 68 3.95 -9.50 9.43
C PRO A 68 5.35 -10.08 9.28
N THR A 69 6.37 -9.27 9.54
CA THR A 69 7.77 -9.68 9.56
C THR A 69 8.41 -9.31 10.89
N ASP A 70 9.66 -9.73 11.12
CA ASP A 70 10.35 -9.47 12.39
C ASP A 70 10.52 -7.98 12.68
N THR A 71 10.66 -7.15 11.63
CA THR A 71 10.93 -5.71 11.76
C THR A 71 9.80 -4.82 11.26
N GLY A 72 8.76 -5.39 10.65
CA GLY A 72 7.63 -4.63 10.15
C GLY A 72 6.60 -5.50 9.43
N MET A 73 6.40 -5.25 8.15
CA MET A 73 5.36 -5.92 7.37
C MET A 73 5.65 -5.89 5.87
N THR A 74 5.54 -7.03 5.21
CA THR A 74 5.45 -7.08 3.76
C THR A 74 4.03 -6.72 3.33
N ILE A 75 3.87 -5.75 2.43
CA ILE A 75 2.57 -5.39 1.86
C ILE A 75 2.62 -5.62 0.35
N GLN A 76 1.74 -6.49 -0.12
CA GLN A 76 1.56 -6.80 -1.53
C GLN A 76 0.22 -6.22 -2.01
N VAL A 77 0.28 -5.48 -3.12
CA VAL A 77 -0.89 -4.90 -3.78
C VAL A 77 -1.00 -5.49 -5.18
N THR A 78 -2.15 -6.09 -5.48
CA THR A 78 -2.43 -6.70 -6.78
C THR A 78 -3.73 -6.12 -7.30
N CYS A 79 -3.74 -5.51 -8.48
CA CYS A 79 -5.01 -5.10 -9.06
C CYS A 79 -5.70 -6.29 -9.74
N ALA A 80 -6.99 -6.45 -9.46
CA ALA A 80 -7.80 -7.57 -9.94
C ALA A 80 -8.34 -7.36 -11.37
N ASP A 81 -8.30 -6.13 -11.89
CA ASP A 81 -8.97 -5.76 -13.15
C ASP A 81 -8.06 -5.83 -14.40
N GLY A 82 -7.05 -6.71 -14.46
CA GLY A 82 -6.25 -6.98 -15.68
C GLY A 82 -4.73 -6.76 -15.57
N ASN A 83 -4.07 -6.36 -16.67
CA ASN A 83 -2.62 -6.10 -16.72
C ASN A 83 -2.26 -4.78 -16.04
N TYR A 84 -1.23 -4.77 -15.20
CA TYR A 84 -0.79 -3.58 -14.46
C TYR A 84 0.64 -3.20 -14.73
N PHE A 85 0.95 -1.97 -14.35
CA PHE A 85 2.29 -1.45 -14.29
C PHE A 85 2.73 -1.45 -12.83
N ASP A 86 3.95 -1.91 -12.56
CA ASP A 86 4.59 -1.71 -11.26
C ASP A 86 4.70 -0.21 -11.00
N TRP A 87 4.21 0.25 -9.85
CA TRP A 87 4.14 1.68 -9.59
C TRP A 87 5.52 2.35 -9.65
N LYS A 88 6.58 1.67 -9.19
CA LYS A 88 7.94 2.25 -9.15
C LYS A 88 8.49 2.50 -10.55
N SER A 89 8.35 1.51 -11.44
CA SER A 89 9.01 1.47 -12.76
C SER A 89 8.10 1.82 -13.94
N ALA A 90 6.79 1.91 -13.71
CA ALA A 90 5.77 2.02 -14.74
C ALA A 90 5.88 0.94 -15.84
N GLN A 91 6.48 -0.21 -15.55
CA GLN A 91 6.61 -1.36 -16.46
C GLN A 91 5.54 -2.41 -16.20
N PRO A 92 5.07 -3.14 -17.23
CA PRO A 92 4.08 -4.20 -17.04
C PRO A 92 4.53 -5.24 -16.01
N ALA A 93 3.67 -5.53 -15.04
CA ALA A 93 3.91 -6.46 -13.94
C ALA A 93 2.61 -7.20 -13.57
N ALA A 94 2.78 -8.41 -13.01
CA ALA A 94 1.67 -9.20 -12.48
C ALA A 94 1.15 -8.67 -11.13
N GLN A 95 1.90 -7.78 -10.48
CA GLN A 95 1.61 -7.18 -9.18
C GLN A 95 1.86 -5.68 -9.29
N TRP A 96 1.02 -4.88 -8.64
CA TRP A 96 1.21 -3.43 -8.57
C TRP A 96 2.40 -3.10 -7.68
N SER A 97 2.48 -3.72 -6.50
CA SER A 97 3.60 -3.61 -5.58
C SER A 97 3.75 -4.86 -4.70
N ASN A 98 4.97 -5.11 -4.25
CA ASN A 98 5.28 -6.08 -3.20
C ASN A 98 6.54 -5.59 -2.47
N LEU A 99 6.34 -4.97 -1.31
CA LEU A 99 7.39 -4.20 -0.63
C LEU A 99 7.47 -4.55 0.84
N GLU A 100 8.68 -4.49 1.39
CA GLU A 100 8.94 -4.68 2.82
C GLU A 100 8.92 -3.32 3.52
N TYR A 101 7.96 -3.12 4.42
CA TYR A 101 7.80 -1.89 5.17
C TYR A 101 8.45 -2.06 6.54
N GLN A 102 9.18 -1.04 6.97
CA GLN A 102 9.70 -0.96 8.33
C GLN A 102 8.67 -0.26 9.21
N ARG A 103 8.49 -0.74 10.44
CA ARG A 103 7.66 -0.03 11.41
C ARG A 103 8.32 1.29 11.78
N VAL A 104 7.57 2.38 11.69
CA VAL A 104 8.00 3.71 12.12
C VAL A 104 7.16 4.16 13.33
N GLN A 105 7.79 4.92 14.24
CA GLN A 105 7.20 5.33 15.52
C GLN A 105 6.21 6.47 15.39
#